data_AF-A0A1G9DHM3-F1
#
_entry.id   AF-A0A1G9DHM3-F1
#
_cell.length_a   1.000
_cell.length_b   1.000
_cell.length_c   1.000
_cell.angle_alpha   90.00
_cell.angle_beta   90.00
_cell.angle_gamma   90.00
#
_symmetry.space_group_name_H-M   'P 1'
#
loop_
_entity.id
_entity.type
_entity.pdbx_description
1 polymer ?
#
loop_
_entity_poly.entity_id
_entity_poly.type
_entity_poly.pdbx_seq_one_letter_code
_entity_poly.pdbx_strand_id
1 'polypeptide(L)'
;MIRHSMTRDEILSLIPDLSPEALAALTEAGVIQPLLGEGEPRFREIDAARLQLAVELEEMFRLDPEALGLVLSLIDQLNGIRGEMRAVLGALAEEPPETRARLRRVIHETRLLRVRRE
;
A
#
# COMPACT_ATOMS: atom_id res chain seq x y z
N MET A 1 -9.21 0.54 -19.77
CA MET A 1 -8.59 1.49 -18.82
C MET A 1 -7.18 1.76 -19.33
N ILE A 2 -6.88 2.99 -19.75
CA ILE A 2 -5.54 3.36 -20.23
C ILE A 2 -4.60 3.20 -19.04
N ARG A 3 -3.65 2.27 -19.14
CA ARG A 3 -2.66 2.06 -18.09
C ARG A 3 -1.64 3.18 -18.26
N HIS A 4 -1.92 4.33 -17.66
CA HIS A 4 -0.97 5.45 -17.64
C HIS A 4 0.28 4.97 -16.91
N SER A 5 1.38 4.89 -17.65
CA SER A 5 2.66 4.44 -17.16
C SER A 5 3.69 5.51 -17.47
N MET A 6 4.46 5.89 -16.45
CA MET A 6 5.43 6.96 -16.46
C MET A 6 6.81 6.42 -16.84
N THR A 7 7.62 7.23 -17.51
CA THR A 7 9.05 6.97 -17.69
C THR A 7 9.82 7.24 -16.39
N ARG A 8 11.12 6.88 -16.38
CA ARG A 8 12.03 7.23 -15.28
C ARG A 8 12.08 8.75 -15.07
N ASP A 9 12.18 9.53 -16.13
CA ASP A 9 12.27 10.99 -16.01
C ASP A 9 10.96 11.61 -15.51
N GLU A 10 9.82 11.09 -15.96
CA GLU A 10 8.51 11.55 -15.50
C GLU A 10 8.30 11.26 -14.01
N ILE A 11 8.72 10.10 -13.50
CA ILE A 11 8.54 9.76 -12.09
C ILE A 11 9.50 10.53 -11.16
N LEU A 12 10.74 10.77 -11.60
CA LEU A 12 11.70 11.61 -10.88
C LEU A 12 11.27 13.09 -10.87
N SER A 13 10.64 13.57 -11.95
CA SER A 13 10.07 14.92 -12.00
C SER A 13 8.85 15.06 -11.08
N LEU A 14 8.05 14.00 -10.94
CA LEU A 14 6.88 13.99 -10.06
C LEU A 14 7.27 13.98 -8.56
N ILE A 15 8.43 13.39 -8.22
CA ILE A 15 8.91 13.22 -6.84
C ILE A 15 10.30 13.85 -6.73
N PRO A 16 10.40 15.18 -6.52
CA PRO A 16 11.68 15.89 -6.57
C PRO A 16 12.71 15.42 -5.54
N ASP A 17 12.24 14.89 -4.41
CA ASP A 17 13.10 14.39 -3.32
C ASP A 17 13.62 12.96 -3.58
N LEU A 18 13.14 12.30 -4.63
CA LEU A 18 13.60 10.98 -5.04
C LEU A 18 14.83 11.10 -5.96
N SER A 19 15.99 10.66 -5.48
CA SER A 19 17.19 10.61 -6.31
C SER A 19 17.14 9.45 -7.33
N PRO A 20 17.82 9.57 -8.49
CA PRO A 20 17.96 8.47 -9.45
C PRO A 20 18.58 7.20 -8.84
N GLU A 21 19.49 7.37 -7.89
CA GLU A 21 20.17 6.29 -7.15
C GLU A 21 19.21 5.61 -6.18
N ALA A 22 18.42 6.38 -5.42
CA ALA A 22 17.40 5.83 -4.53
C ALA A 22 16.34 5.05 -5.31
N LEU A 23 15.89 5.56 -6.47
CA LEU A 23 14.96 4.84 -7.34
C LEU A 23 15.53 3.50 -7.82
N ALA A 24 16.83 3.46 -8.16
CA ALA A 24 17.51 2.22 -8.54
C ALA A 24 17.57 1.24 -7.36
N ALA A 25 18.00 1.70 -6.18
CA ALA A 25 18.08 0.88 -4.96
C ALA A 25 16.71 0.30 -4.56
N LEU A 26 15.64 1.11 -4.62
CA LEU A 26 14.27 0.66 -4.34
C LEU A 26 13.77 -0.35 -5.37
N THR A 27 14.19 -0.24 -6.63
CA THR A 27 13.87 -1.20 -7.68
C THR A 27 14.61 -2.52 -7.46
N GLU A 28 15.90 -2.46 -7.13
CA GLU A 28 16.74 -3.63 -6.83
C GLU A 28 16.27 -4.38 -5.58
N ALA A 29 15.87 -3.64 -4.53
CA ALA A 29 15.26 -4.19 -3.33
C ALA A 29 13.83 -4.75 -3.55
N GLY A 30 13.28 -4.60 -4.76
CA GLY A 30 11.96 -5.12 -5.13
C GLY A 30 10.78 -4.34 -4.56
N VAL A 31 11.02 -3.16 -3.97
CA VAL A 31 9.99 -2.27 -3.42
C VAL A 31 9.06 -1.79 -4.53
N ILE A 32 9.64 -1.50 -5.70
CA ILE A 32 8.94 -1.15 -6.93
C ILE A 32 9.36 -2.13 -8.01
N GLN A 33 8.37 -2.63 -8.74
CA GLN A 33 8.60 -3.50 -9.89
C GLN A 33 8.10 -2.79 -11.16
N PRO A 34 8.98 -2.07 -11.87
CA PRO A 34 8.59 -1.41 -13.10
C PRO A 34 8.15 -2.45 -14.14
N LEU A 35 7.29 -2.01 -15.07
CA LEU A 35 6.99 -2.78 -16.26
C LEU A 35 8.24 -2.80 -17.15
N LEU A 36 8.91 -3.94 -17.19
CA LEU A 36 9.99 -4.22 -18.11
C LEU A 36 9.40 -4.66 -19.46
N GLY A 37 9.84 -4.02 -20.54
CA GLY A 37 9.52 -4.38 -21.92
C GLY A 37 10.78 -4.33 -22.78
N GLU A 38 10.64 -4.27 -24.12
CA GLU A 38 11.79 -4.11 -25.03
C GLU A 38 12.49 -2.74 -24.93
N GLY A 39 11.98 -1.82 -24.10
CA GLY A 39 12.51 -0.48 -23.91
C GLY A 39 12.70 -0.11 -22.44
N GLU A 40 12.73 1.20 -22.17
CA GLU A 40 12.96 1.71 -20.82
C GLU A 40 11.90 1.22 -19.80
N PRO A 41 12.31 0.99 -18.53
CA PRO A 41 11.38 0.65 -17.47
C PRO A 41 10.27 1.68 -17.33
N ARG A 42 9.02 1.21 -17.24
CA ARG A 42 7.87 2.09 -16.99
C ARG A 42 7.25 1.85 -15.62
N PHE A 43 6.87 2.94 -14.98
CA PHE A 43 6.30 2.94 -13.64
C PHE A 43 4.80 3.19 -13.72
N ARG A 44 4.02 2.51 -12.89
CA ARG A 44 2.58 2.74 -12.79
C ARG A 44 2.32 3.96 -11.92
N GLU A 45 1.15 4.56 -12.06
CA GLU A 45 0.72 5.64 -11.17
C GLU A 45 0.72 5.23 -9.68
N ILE A 46 0.38 3.98 -9.37
CA ILE A 46 0.47 3.43 -8.00
C ILE A 46 1.92 3.37 -7.48
N ASP A 47 2.90 3.22 -8.38
CA ASP A 47 4.32 3.19 -8.01
C ASP A 47 4.77 4.57 -7.52
N ALA A 48 4.20 5.67 -8.05
CA ALA A 48 4.51 7.03 -7.59
C ALA A 48 4.06 7.25 -6.13
N ALA A 49 2.85 6.84 -5.77
CA ALA A 49 2.37 6.95 -4.40
C ALA A 49 3.23 6.12 -3.42
N ARG A 50 3.68 4.92 -3.85
CA ARG A 50 4.56 4.08 -3.04
C ARG A 50 5.96 4.69 -2.90
N LEU A 51 6.52 5.26 -3.96
CA LEU A 51 7.82 5.94 -3.94
C LEU A 51 7.80 7.19 -3.05
N GLN A 52 6.72 7.98 -3.12
CA GLN A 52 6.53 9.14 -2.23
C GLN A 52 6.57 8.71 -0.77
N LEU A 53 5.83 7.66 -0.41
CA LEU A 53 5.86 7.10 0.94
C LEU A 53 7.24 6.56 1.32
N ALA A 54 7.97 5.97 0.37
CA ALA A 54 9.32 5.48 0.62
C ALA A 54 10.26 6.62 1.03
N VAL A 55 10.23 7.74 0.30
CA VAL A 55 11.00 8.95 0.60
C VAL A 55 10.64 9.52 1.97
N GLU A 56 9.34 9.64 2.28
CA GLU A 56 8.88 10.15 3.58
C GLU A 56 9.38 9.27 4.75
N LEU A 57 9.35 7.95 4.58
CA LEU A 57 9.82 7.00 5.60
C LEU A 57 11.34 7.01 5.74
N GLU A 58 12.08 7.15 4.64
CA GLU A 58 13.54 7.34 4.68
C GLU A 58 13.90 8.61 5.45
N GLU A 59 13.23 9.73 5.15
CA GLU A 59 13.49 11.01 5.82
C GLU A 59 13.20 10.96 7.32
N MET A 60 12.05 10.39 7.70
CA MET A 60 11.61 10.33 9.09
C MET A 60 12.41 9.35 9.95
N PHE A 61 12.83 8.22 9.37
CA PHE A 61 13.36 7.09 10.14
C PHE A 61 14.79 6.67 9.75
N ARG A 62 15.38 7.28 8.71
CA ARG A 62 16.73 7.01 8.19
C ARG A 62 16.96 5.52 7.91
N LEU A 63 15.94 4.88 7.34
CA LEU A 63 15.96 3.46 7.01
C LEU A 63 16.87 3.20 5.80
N ASP A 64 17.58 2.07 5.82
CA ASP A 64 18.20 1.55 4.62
C ASP A 64 17.15 0.97 3.65
N PRO A 65 17.49 0.76 2.36
CA PRO A 65 16.54 0.26 1.37
C PRO A 65 15.86 -1.07 1.75
N GLU A 66 16.58 -1.98 2.40
CA GLU A 66 16.06 -3.26 2.88
C GLU A 66 15.01 -3.08 3.99
N ALA A 67 15.30 -2.28 5.01
CA ALA A 67 14.38 -1.97 6.10
C ALA A 67 13.16 -1.20 5.58
N LEU A 68 13.37 -0.28 4.65
CA LEU A 68 12.30 0.46 3.98
C LEU A 68 11.39 -0.48 3.19
N GLY A 69 11.96 -1.43 2.45
CA GLY A 69 11.20 -2.48 1.77
C GLY A 69 10.37 -3.33 2.73
N LEU A 70 10.93 -3.72 3.88
CA LEU A 70 10.18 -4.44 4.92
C LEU A 70 9.01 -3.60 5.45
N VAL A 71 9.23 -2.34 5.81
CA VAL A 71 8.17 -1.45 6.33
C VAL A 71 7.06 -1.26 5.29
N LEU A 72 7.42 -1.03 4.03
CA LEU A 72 6.45 -0.91 2.94
C LEU A 72 5.65 -2.21 2.75
N SER A 73 6.29 -3.37 2.85
CA SER A 73 5.58 -4.66 2.81
C SER A 73 4.56 -4.81 3.95
N LEU A 74 4.87 -4.30 5.15
CA LEU A 74 3.96 -4.34 6.30
C LEU A 74 2.78 -3.36 6.10
N ILE A 75 3.04 -2.18 5.54
CA ILE A 75 2.01 -1.21 5.19
C ILE A 75 1.08 -1.78 4.11
N ASP A 76 1.64 -2.46 3.11
CA ASP A 76 0.86 -3.13 2.06
C ASP A 76 -0.02 -4.22 2.64
N GLN A 77 0.52 -5.08 3.51
CA GLN A 77 -0.26 -6.10 4.21
C GLN A 77 -1.40 -5.49 5.03
N LEU A 78 -1.12 -4.42 5.78
CA LEU A 78 -2.13 -3.70 6.56
C LEU A 78 -3.22 -3.09 5.68
N ASN A 79 -2.84 -2.51 4.54
CA ASN A 79 -3.79 -1.96 3.58
C ASN A 79 -4.62 -3.05 2.89
N GLY A 80 -4.04 -4.23 2.61
CA GLY A 80 -4.75 -5.41 2.13
C GLY A 80 -5.85 -5.84 3.10
N ILE A 81 -5.50 -6.00 4.38
CA ILE A 81 -6.45 -6.35 5.45
C ILE A 81 -7.55 -5.29 5.58
N ARG A 82 -7.20 -3.99 5.52
CA ARG A 82 -8.19 -2.91 5.53
C ARG A 82 -9.11 -2.97 4.31
N GLY A 83 -8.58 -3.33 3.14
CA GLY A 83 -9.36 -3.53 1.92
C GLY A 83 -10.36 -4.66 2.05
N GLU A 84 -9.90 -5.83 2.50
CA GLU A 84 -10.75 -7.00 2.77
C GLU A 84 -11.86 -6.66 3.78
N MET A 85 -11.51 -5.97 4.88
CA MET A 85 -12.50 -5.54 5.88
C MET A 85 -13.53 -4.59 5.28
N ARG A 86 -13.12 -3.63 4.44
CA ARG A 86 -14.06 -2.76 3.73
C ARG A 86 -14.97 -3.55 2.79
N ALA A 87 -14.45 -4.55 2.09
CA ALA A 87 -15.26 -5.41 1.23
C ALA A 87 -16.30 -6.21 2.03
N VAL A 88 -15.88 -6.80 3.15
CA VAL A 88 -16.80 -7.50 4.07
C VAL A 88 -17.86 -6.54 4.61
N LEU A 89 -17.46 -5.37 5.12
CA LEU A 89 -18.41 -4.37 5.64
C LEU A 89 -19.36 -3.85 4.55
N GLY A 90 -18.87 -3.69 3.32
CA GLY A 90 -19.69 -3.35 2.16
C GLY A 90 -20.74 -4.42 1.87
N ALA A 91 -20.35 -5.70 1.83
CA ALA A 91 -21.29 -6.80 1.65
C ALA A 91 -22.34 -6.86 2.77
N LEU A 92 -21.91 -6.63 4.02
CA LEU A 92 -22.83 -6.54 5.16
C LEU A 92 -23.78 -5.34 5.06
N ALA A 93 -23.38 -4.24 4.42
CA ALA A 93 -24.24 -3.07 4.25
C ALA A 93 -25.42 -3.37 3.32
N GLU A 94 -25.25 -4.26 2.34
CA GLU A 94 -26.31 -4.68 1.41
C GLU A 94 -27.34 -5.63 2.03
N GLU A 95 -27.04 -6.21 3.20
CA GLU A 95 -27.97 -7.13 3.89
C GLU A 95 -29.21 -6.42 4.45
N PRO A 96 -30.33 -7.14 4.62
CA PRO A 96 -31.52 -6.60 5.27
C PRO A 96 -31.25 -6.04 6.67
N PRO A 97 -31.97 -4.99 7.12
CA PRO A 97 -31.72 -4.31 8.39
C PRO A 97 -31.64 -5.23 9.62
N GLU A 98 -32.47 -6.28 9.64
CA GLU A 98 -32.52 -7.27 10.73
C GLU A 98 -31.24 -8.10 10.81
N THR A 99 -30.72 -8.52 9.65
CA THR A 99 -29.44 -9.24 9.56
C THR A 99 -28.27 -8.35 9.97
N ARG A 100 -28.24 -7.09 9.51
CA ARG A 100 -27.23 -6.13 9.95
C ARG A 100 -27.25 -5.89 11.45
N ALA A 101 -28.43 -5.75 12.05
CA ALA A 101 -28.59 -5.55 13.49
C ALA A 101 -28.09 -6.76 14.30
N ARG A 102 -28.39 -7.98 13.84
CA ARG A 102 -27.89 -9.22 14.45
C ARG A 102 -26.37 -9.31 14.36
N LEU A 103 -25.80 -9.07 13.18
CA LEU A 103 -24.36 -9.15 12.95
C LEU A 103 -23.58 -8.09 13.75
N ARG A 104 -24.10 -6.86 13.83
CA ARG A 104 -23.50 -5.80 14.67
C ARG A 104 -23.37 -6.22 16.13
N ARG A 105 -24.39 -6.90 16.68
CA ARG A 105 -24.36 -7.41 18.06
C ARG A 105 -23.26 -8.45 18.24
N VAL A 106 -23.20 -9.45 17.37
CA VAL A 106 -22.21 -10.54 17.44
C VAL A 106 -20.78 -10.02 17.28
N ILE A 107 -20.55 -9.10 16.33
CA ILE A 107 -19.23 -8.49 16.11
C ILE A 107 -18.78 -7.70 17.35
N HIS A 108 -19.69 -6.93 17.96
CA HIS A 108 -19.39 -6.15 19.17
C HIS A 108 -18.99 -7.05 20.34
N GLU A 109 -19.72 -8.14 20.58
CA GLU A 109 -19.43 -9.13 21.62
C GLU A 109 -18.06 -9.81 21.40
N THR A 110 -17.76 -10.18 20.16
CA THR A 110 -16.49 -10.83 19.81
C THR A 110 -15.29 -9.90 19.98
N ARG A 111 -15.42 -8.63 19.61
CA ARG A 111 -14.33 -7.63 19.73
C ARG A 111 -13.97 -7.34 21.18
N LEU A 112 -14.96 -7.29 22.07
CA LEU A 112 -14.77 -7.13 23.52
C LEU A 112 -14.12 -8.35 24.18
N LEU A 113 -14.24 -9.54 23.60
CA LEU A 113 -13.59 -10.76 24.10
C LEU A 113 -12.10 -10.81 23.74
N ARG A 114 -11.69 -10.26 22.59
CA ARG A 114 -10.27 -10.16 22.23
C ARG A 114 -9.51 -9.15 23.09
N VAL A 115 -10.04 -7.93 23.25
CA VAL A 115 -9.37 -6.85 24.01
C VAL A 115 -9.19 -7.17 25.50
N ARG A 116 -9.98 -8.09 26.07
CA ARG A 116 -9.83 -8.52 27.47
C ARG A 116 -8.82 -9.67 27.67
N ARG A 117 -8.31 -10.26 26.59
CA ARG A 117 -7.36 -11.39 26.65
C ARG A 117 -5.92 -10.98 26.36
N GLU A 118 -5.70 -9.74 25.98
CA GLU A 118 -4.38 -9.09 25.84
C GLU A 118 -4.13 -8.20 27.05
#